data_AF-A0A965AV64-F1
#
_entry.id   AF-A0A965AV64-F1
#
_cell.length_a   1.000
_cell.length_b   1.000
_cell.length_c   1.000
_cell.angle_alpha   90.00
_cell.angle_beta   90.00
_cell.angle_gamma   90.00
#
_symmetry.space_group_name_H-M   'P 1'
#
loop_
_entity.id
_entity.type
_entity.pdbx_description
1 polymer ?
#
loop_
_entity_poly.entity_id
_entity_poly.type
_entity_poly.pdbx_seq_one_letter_code
_entity_poly.pdbx_strand_id
1 'polypeptide(L)'
;MYCKNTAKNKFFDYEGVLKQTDYENHPVHNNLQEILNKLDEDDSSDIDVRELKAILDYMSWMLSQSDVALLKKDDLDGANHVCNQIAGYKNGSMGPSAALQTILPLLTTFYTKLPYPRVRKIFRSEANEQLELLRQEAEALREKFANETQELQKQSVQFAKTANEKQNANTDRLDMLKEQLAELKGSFDALLEAEKVRWNSEVSAIYEKKKAELAEDTKNKVAELEELIDKFDTKNKELDQLLEASGNIALAGGLSAAADKEFKEYKLFRRFSVGTFGLSALLLIYIFNQYVTTTDTFRILDFIQRLPLSVIFALPALYFSSVARSHQNAEQRYRSLSLRVASFATYVKSIDGTIAEDEIRLKTELYKELASEFFKEPKEPESIKIGRRDFTDVIESIATKVVEKMPGSRKS
;
A
#
# COMPACT_ATOMS: atom_id res chain seq x y z
N MET A 1 38.23 -58.13 76.99
CA MET A 1 38.07 -59.33 77.85
C MET A 1 38.55 -60.54 77.03
N TYR A 2 39.82 -60.93 77.17
CA TYR A 2 40.46 -61.96 76.32
C TYR A 2 40.41 -63.33 77.00
N CYS A 3 39.65 -64.28 76.45
CA CYS A 3 39.75 -65.69 76.83
C CYS A 3 40.95 -66.33 76.13
N LYS A 4 42.05 -66.53 76.87
CA LYS A 4 43.18 -67.38 76.47
C LYS A 4 42.72 -68.85 76.46
N ASN A 5 42.49 -69.40 75.28
CA ASN A 5 42.20 -70.82 75.11
C ASN A 5 43.52 -71.58 74.92
N THR A 6 44.02 -72.21 75.98
CA THR A 6 45.20 -73.09 75.98
C THR A 6 44.74 -74.52 75.72
N ALA A 7 44.46 -74.85 74.47
CA ALA A 7 44.27 -76.24 74.05
C ALA A 7 45.63 -76.83 73.68
N LYS A 8 46.14 -77.70 74.56
CA LYS A 8 47.32 -78.54 74.33
C LYS A 8 47.11 -79.38 73.06
N ASN A 9 48.01 -79.22 72.10
CA ASN A 9 48.17 -80.08 70.93
C ASN A 9 48.49 -81.52 71.37
N LYS A 10 47.46 -82.34 71.59
CA LYS A 10 47.55 -83.78 71.34
C LYS A 10 47.48 -83.94 69.82
N PHE A 11 48.64 -83.84 69.17
CA PHE A 11 48.76 -84.25 67.78
C PHE A 11 48.42 -85.73 67.71
N PHE A 12 47.42 -86.03 66.90
CA PHE A 12 46.92 -87.37 66.68
C PHE A 12 48.02 -88.21 66.02
N ASP A 13 48.57 -89.18 66.74
CA ASP A 13 49.01 -90.44 66.12
C ASP A 13 47.75 -91.18 65.68
N TYR A 14 47.16 -90.76 64.57
CA TYR A 14 46.15 -91.56 63.90
C TYR A 14 46.87 -92.74 63.27
N GLU A 15 46.70 -93.93 63.85
CA GLU A 15 46.96 -95.20 63.15
C GLU A 15 46.23 -95.14 61.80
N GLY A 16 47.00 -95.00 60.71
CA GLY A 16 46.47 -94.88 59.35
C GLY A 16 46.85 -93.60 58.59
N VAL A 17 47.58 -92.65 59.20
CA VAL A 17 48.19 -91.54 58.44
C VAL A 17 49.38 -92.08 57.65
N LEU A 18 49.34 -91.89 56.33
CA LEU A 18 50.43 -92.27 55.45
C LEU A 18 51.68 -91.44 55.77
N LYS A 19 52.82 -92.08 55.97
CA LYS A 19 54.09 -91.35 56.17
C LYS A 19 54.53 -90.73 54.85
N GLN A 20 55.14 -89.55 54.90
CA GLN A 20 55.70 -88.86 53.73
C GLN A 20 56.59 -89.79 52.89
N THR A 21 57.44 -90.59 53.56
CA THR A 21 58.32 -91.55 52.91
C THR A 21 57.55 -92.68 52.21
N ASP A 22 56.42 -93.12 52.75
CA ASP A 22 55.61 -94.19 52.16
C ASP A 22 54.80 -93.67 50.96
N TYR A 23 54.47 -92.37 50.97
CA TYR A 23 53.84 -91.67 49.85
C TYR A 23 54.79 -91.50 48.68
N GLU A 24 55.95 -90.87 48.91
CA GLU A 24 56.93 -90.56 47.86
C GLU A 24 57.47 -91.82 47.18
N ASN A 25 57.61 -92.91 47.95
CA ASN A 25 58.05 -94.21 47.43
C ASN A 25 56.90 -95.09 46.91
N HIS A 26 55.66 -94.60 46.89
CA HIS A 26 54.52 -95.39 46.44
C HIS A 26 54.63 -95.70 44.93
N PRO A 27 54.41 -96.95 44.48
CA PRO A 27 54.58 -97.33 43.07
C PRO A 27 53.73 -96.53 42.08
N VAL A 28 52.65 -95.91 42.55
CA VAL A 28 51.75 -95.08 41.72
C VAL A 28 52.49 -93.97 40.98
N HIS A 29 53.48 -93.33 41.62
CA HIS A 29 54.23 -92.23 41.01
C HIS A 29 55.10 -92.73 39.86
N ASN A 30 55.83 -93.82 40.08
CA ASN A 30 56.69 -94.42 39.08
C ASN A 30 55.88 -94.98 37.91
N ASN A 31 54.78 -95.68 38.20
CA ASN A 31 53.90 -96.24 37.16
C ASN A 31 53.25 -95.14 36.32
N LEU A 32 52.79 -94.06 36.94
CA LEU A 32 52.21 -92.92 36.22
C LEU A 32 53.26 -92.24 35.32
N GLN A 33 54.47 -92.03 35.85
CA GLN A 33 55.57 -91.44 35.08
C GLN A 33 56.01 -92.35 33.93
N GLU A 34 56.04 -93.67 34.12
CA GLU A 34 56.38 -94.63 33.05
C GLU A 34 55.34 -94.58 31.91
N ILE A 35 54.04 -94.46 32.23
CA ILE A 35 52.98 -94.31 31.23
C ILE A 35 53.14 -92.99 30.47
N LEU A 36 53.38 -91.88 31.19
CA LEU A 36 53.61 -90.56 30.58
C LEU A 36 54.83 -90.59 29.64
N ASN A 37 55.96 -91.13 30.09
CA ASN A 37 57.17 -91.24 29.27
C ASN A 37 56.92 -92.10 28.01
N LYS A 38 56.20 -93.22 28.14
CA LYS A 38 55.84 -94.05 26.97
C LYS A 38 54.93 -93.29 26.00
N LEU A 39 54.01 -92.46 26.49
CA LEU A 39 53.16 -91.64 25.62
C LEU A 39 53.95 -90.52 24.95
N ASP A 40 55.00 -90.02 25.57
CA ASP A 40 55.90 -89.01 24.98
C ASP A 40 56.79 -89.56 23.86
N GLU A 41 57.18 -90.84 23.93
CA GLU A 41 57.91 -91.53 22.86
C GLU A 41 57.03 -91.80 21.63
N ASP A 42 55.71 -91.79 21.79
CA ASP A 42 54.74 -92.00 20.73
C ASP A 42 54.42 -90.66 20.06
N ASP A 43 55.19 -90.30 19.01
CA ASP A 43 55.07 -89.04 18.25
C ASP A 43 53.78 -88.95 17.39
N SER A 44 52.77 -89.73 17.78
CA SER A 44 51.44 -89.76 17.22
C SER A 44 50.74 -88.42 17.43
N SER A 45 50.42 -87.73 16.33
CA SER A 45 49.57 -86.53 16.34
C SER A 45 48.10 -86.81 16.66
N ASP A 46 47.76 -88.06 17.02
CA ASP A 46 46.41 -88.50 17.35
C ASP A 46 45.85 -87.67 18.53
N ILE A 47 44.62 -87.21 18.35
CA ILE A 47 43.89 -86.42 19.34
C ILE A 47 43.71 -87.23 20.63
N ASP A 48 43.46 -88.54 20.51
CA ASP A 48 43.15 -89.42 21.64
C ASP A 48 44.39 -89.60 22.54
N VAL A 49 45.60 -89.65 21.95
CA VAL A 49 46.87 -89.75 22.69
C VAL A 49 47.16 -88.47 23.47
N ARG A 50 46.92 -87.30 22.86
CA ARG A 50 47.09 -85.99 23.52
C ARG A 50 46.11 -85.79 24.67
N GLU A 51 44.86 -86.18 24.49
CA GLU A 51 43.85 -86.09 25.55
C GLU A 51 44.20 -86.99 26.73
N LEU A 52 44.60 -88.24 26.46
CA LEU A 52 45.04 -89.17 27.50
C LEU A 52 46.25 -88.62 28.27
N LYS A 53 47.24 -88.03 27.57
CA LYS A 53 48.40 -87.39 28.21
C LYS A 53 47.96 -86.25 29.15
N ALA A 54 47.09 -85.35 28.68
CA ALA A 54 46.61 -84.23 29.50
C ALA A 54 45.92 -84.70 30.79
N ILE A 55 45.16 -85.80 30.71
CA ILE A 55 44.49 -86.39 31.87
C ILE A 55 45.50 -86.98 32.86
N LEU A 56 46.51 -87.70 32.37
CA LEU A 56 47.55 -88.30 33.21
C LEU A 56 48.45 -87.23 33.86
N ASP A 57 48.75 -86.15 33.14
CA ASP A 57 49.46 -84.98 33.68
C ASP A 57 48.66 -84.35 34.83
N TYR A 58 47.35 -84.22 34.67
CA TYR A 58 46.48 -83.71 35.74
C TYR A 58 46.46 -84.65 36.96
N MET A 59 46.43 -85.97 36.76
CA MET A 59 46.54 -86.94 37.86
C MET A 59 47.87 -86.78 38.61
N SER A 60 48.97 -86.59 37.88
CA SER A 60 50.30 -86.36 38.45
C SER A 60 50.34 -85.07 39.27
N TRP A 61 49.82 -83.98 38.70
CA TRP A 61 49.70 -82.70 39.39
C TRP A 61 48.87 -82.81 40.67
N MET A 62 47.71 -83.48 40.63
CA MET A 62 46.87 -83.65 41.81
C MET A 62 47.56 -84.41 42.93
N LEU A 63 48.29 -85.47 42.60
CA LEU A 63 49.12 -86.18 43.57
C LEU A 63 50.19 -85.22 44.13
N SER A 64 50.92 -84.50 43.28
CA SER A 64 51.96 -83.56 43.74
C SER A 64 51.48 -82.45 44.68
N GLN A 65 50.24 -81.98 44.50
CA GLN A 65 49.65 -80.89 45.30
C GLN A 65 48.89 -81.40 46.54
N SER A 66 48.66 -82.71 46.65
CA SER A 66 47.95 -83.27 47.80
C SER A 66 48.86 -83.38 49.01
N ASP A 67 48.40 -82.88 50.15
CA ASP A 67 49.03 -83.07 51.44
C ASP A 67 48.93 -84.55 51.83
N VAL A 68 50.09 -85.18 52.04
CA VAL A 68 50.22 -86.59 52.37
C VAL A 68 49.43 -86.97 53.62
N ALA A 69 49.31 -86.05 54.58
CA ALA A 69 48.56 -86.30 55.80
C ALA A 69 47.05 -86.52 55.56
N LEU A 70 46.54 -86.12 54.40
CA LEU A 70 45.13 -86.24 54.02
C LEU A 70 44.88 -87.41 53.05
N LEU A 71 45.92 -88.15 52.66
CA LEU A 71 45.82 -89.31 51.78
C LEU A 71 45.83 -90.60 52.59
N LYS A 72 44.93 -91.52 52.23
CA LYS A 72 44.92 -92.88 52.77
C LYS A 72 45.74 -93.78 51.87
N LYS A 73 46.42 -94.77 52.44
CA LYS A 73 47.15 -95.78 51.66
C LYS A 73 46.25 -96.47 50.63
N ASP A 74 45.03 -96.83 51.03
CA ASP A 74 44.03 -97.45 50.14
C ASP A 74 43.66 -96.58 48.92
N ASP A 75 43.66 -95.25 49.08
CA ASP A 75 43.38 -94.32 47.98
C ASP A 75 44.52 -94.39 46.94
N LEU A 76 45.76 -94.54 47.39
CA LEU A 76 46.95 -94.65 46.53
C LEU A 76 47.11 -96.04 45.92
N ASP A 77 46.79 -97.09 46.66
CA ASP A 77 46.76 -98.46 46.14
C ASP A 77 45.70 -98.57 45.03
N GLY A 78 44.52 -97.96 45.23
CA GLY A 78 43.48 -97.86 44.20
C GLY A 78 43.94 -97.06 42.98
N ALA A 79 44.59 -95.92 43.18
CA ALA A 79 45.19 -95.14 42.10
C ALA A 79 46.27 -95.91 41.33
N ASN A 80 47.13 -96.65 42.04
CA ASN A 80 48.17 -97.48 41.45
C ASN A 80 47.60 -98.62 40.61
N HIS A 81 46.52 -99.25 41.08
CA HIS A 81 45.81 -100.27 40.33
C HIS A 81 45.31 -99.74 38.98
N VAL A 82 44.73 -98.54 38.97
CA VAL A 82 44.32 -97.86 37.73
C VAL A 82 45.52 -97.62 36.81
N CYS A 83 46.64 -97.10 37.32
CA CYS A 83 47.85 -96.91 36.52
C CYS A 83 48.34 -98.23 35.88
N ASN A 84 48.39 -99.32 36.65
CA ASN A 84 48.81 -100.63 36.14
C ASN A 84 47.89 -101.15 35.01
N GLN A 85 46.57 -100.94 35.14
CA GLN A 85 45.62 -101.32 34.10
C GLN A 85 45.83 -100.49 32.82
N ILE A 86 46.02 -99.17 32.96
CA ILE A 86 46.33 -98.28 31.82
C ILE A 86 47.62 -98.72 31.13
N ALA A 87 48.68 -99.03 31.89
CA ALA A 87 49.94 -99.51 31.35
C ALA A 87 49.78 -100.84 30.57
N GLY A 88 48.89 -101.72 31.02
CA GLY A 88 48.60 -102.99 30.35
C GLY A 88 47.97 -102.84 28.97
N TYR A 89 47.14 -101.82 28.75
CA TYR A 89 46.47 -101.59 27.46
C TYR A 89 47.43 -101.16 26.35
N LYS A 90 48.50 -100.43 26.67
CA LYS A 90 49.50 -100.00 25.68
C LYS A 90 50.33 -101.18 25.13
N ASN A 91 50.43 -102.28 25.88
CA ASN A 91 51.12 -103.49 25.41
C ASN A 91 50.25 -104.37 24.50
N GLY A 92 48.94 -104.08 24.38
CA GLY A 92 48.03 -104.77 23.47
C GLY A 92 47.91 -104.05 22.12
N SER A 93 47.72 -104.79 21.04
CA SER A 93 47.60 -104.26 19.67
C SER A 93 46.29 -103.50 19.37
N MET A 94 45.71 -102.84 20.38
CA MET A 94 44.48 -102.05 20.21
C MET A 94 44.82 -100.66 19.65
N GLY A 95 44.02 -100.18 18.69
CA GLY A 95 44.17 -98.82 18.15
C GLY A 95 43.89 -97.74 19.21
N PRO A 96 44.42 -96.51 19.05
CA PRO A 96 44.36 -95.43 20.05
C PRO A 96 42.95 -95.14 20.57
N SER A 97 41.96 -95.11 19.67
CA SER A 97 40.58 -94.82 20.03
C SER A 97 39.90 -95.91 20.86
N ALA A 98 40.23 -97.19 20.62
CA ALA A 98 39.73 -98.30 21.43
C ALA A 98 40.37 -98.31 22.83
N ALA A 99 41.64 -97.89 22.93
CA ALA A 99 42.32 -97.74 24.21
C ALA A 99 41.68 -96.63 25.05
N LEU A 100 41.39 -95.46 24.47
CA LEU A 100 40.76 -94.35 25.18
C LEU A 100 39.40 -94.72 25.79
N GLN A 101 38.53 -95.38 25.00
CA GLN A 101 37.22 -95.84 25.46
C GLN A 101 37.31 -96.85 26.61
N THR A 102 38.38 -97.65 26.64
CA THR A 102 38.62 -98.63 27.70
C THR A 102 39.25 -98.00 28.94
N ILE A 103 40.03 -96.94 28.78
CA ILE A 103 40.72 -96.22 29.87
C ILE A 103 39.79 -95.26 30.61
N LEU A 104 38.80 -94.65 29.95
CA LEU A 104 37.91 -93.64 30.54
C LEU A 104 37.17 -94.11 31.84
N PRO A 105 36.63 -95.33 31.92
CA PRO A 105 36.03 -95.85 33.16
C PRO A 105 37.06 -96.02 34.29
N LEU A 106 38.32 -96.33 33.96
CA LEU A 106 39.40 -96.48 34.94
C LEU A 106 39.80 -95.13 35.52
N LEU A 107 39.90 -94.10 34.67
CA LEU A 107 40.13 -92.73 35.10
C LEU A 107 39.02 -92.24 36.03
N THR A 108 37.76 -92.56 35.71
CA THR A 108 36.63 -92.25 36.60
C THR A 108 36.83 -92.89 37.98
N THR A 109 37.31 -94.14 38.03
CA THR A 109 37.63 -94.82 39.29
C THR A 109 38.72 -94.08 40.07
N PHE A 110 39.76 -93.59 39.40
CA PHE A 110 40.79 -92.76 40.02
C PHE A 110 40.20 -91.47 40.62
N TYR A 111 39.42 -90.72 39.85
CA TYR A 111 38.83 -89.45 40.32
C TYR A 111 37.81 -89.64 41.44
N THR A 112 37.12 -90.78 41.53
CA THR A 112 36.24 -91.05 42.68
C THR A 112 37.01 -91.21 43.99
N LYS A 113 38.28 -91.64 43.94
CA LYS A 113 39.16 -91.76 45.10
C LYS A 113 39.88 -90.45 45.40
N LEU A 114 40.31 -89.75 44.35
CA LEU A 114 41.08 -88.50 44.41
C LEU A 114 40.42 -87.43 43.53
N PRO A 115 39.31 -86.81 43.98
CA PRO A 115 38.55 -85.87 43.16
C PRO A 115 39.21 -84.49 43.05
N TYR A 116 40.04 -84.09 44.01
CA TYR A 116 40.74 -82.80 44.04
C TYR A 116 42.01 -82.89 44.92
N PRO A 117 43.00 -81.99 44.71
CA PRO A 117 44.15 -81.88 45.58
C PRO A 117 43.74 -81.57 47.02
N ARG A 118 44.14 -82.42 47.97
CA ARG A 118 43.80 -82.24 49.38
C ARG A 118 44.85 -81.33 50.03
N VAL A 119 44.63 -80.01 50.10
CA VAL A 119 45.60 -79.06 50.69
C VAL A 119 45.23 -78.73 52.15
N ARG A 120 46.22 -78.72 53.07
CA ARG A 120 46.03 -78.20 54.44
C ARG A 120 45.76 -76.69 54.40
N LYS A 121 44.69 -76.23 55.06
CA LYS A 121 44.42 -74.78 55.26
C LYS A 121 45.63 -74.08 55.89
N ILE A 122 46.16 -73.06 55.21
CA ILE A 122 47.24 -72.19 55.69
C ILE A 122 46.79 -71.42 56.96
N PHE A 123 47.73 -71.17 57.88
CA PHE A 123 47.54 -70.94 59.31
C PHE A 123 46.93 -69.56 59.70
N ARG A 124 46.20 -69.54 60.82
CA ARG A 124 45.50 -68.37 61.42
C ARG A 124 46.38 -67.16 61.78
N SER A 125 47.71 -67.29 61.82
CA SER A 125 48.61 -66.22 62.30
C SER A 125 48.86 -65.13 61.26
N GLU A 126 49.10 -65.50 60.02
CA GLU A 126 49.38 -64.55 58.92
C GLU A 126 48.12 -63.80 58.49
N ALA A 127 46.97 -64.48 58.52
CA ALA A 127 45.66 -63.85 58.31
C ALA A 127 45.36 -62.79 59.38
N ASN A 128 45.79 -62.99 60.63
CA ASN A 128 45.55 -62.01 61.69
C ASN A 128 46.44 -60.77 61.56
N GLU A 129 47.68 -60.92 61.11
CA GLU A 129 48.60 -59.78 60.89
C GLU A 129 48.11 -58.89 59.75
N GLN A 130 47.69 -59.48 58.63
CA GLN A 130 47.09 -58.73 57.53
C GLN A 130 45.77 -58.04 57.93
N LEU A 131 44.98 -58.65 58.80
CA LEU A 131 43.73 -58.07 59.30
C LEU A 131 44.00 -56.84 60.18
N GLU A 132 45.08 -56.84 60.96
CA GLU A 132 45.46 -55.70 61.79
C GLU A 132 46.02 -54.54 60.95
N LEU A 133 46.82 -54.82 59.92
CA LEU A 133 47.26 -53.81 58.94
C LEU A 133 46.07 -53.17 58.22
N LEU A 134 45.12 -53.99 57.75
CA LEU A 134 43.89 -53.48 57.11
C LEU A 134 43.04 -52.62 58.06
N ARG A 135 43.03 -52.92 59.37
CA ARG A 135 42.34 -52.07 60.35
C ARG A 135 43.01 -50.72 60.50
N GLN A 136 44.34 -50.68 60.61
CA GLN A 136 45.09 -49.43 60.70
C GLN A 136 44.92 -48.58 59.44
N GLU A 137 44.98 -49.20 58.26
CA GLU A 137 44.70 -48.51 57.00
C GLU A 137 43.25 -47.99 56.95
N ALA A 138 42.28 -48.79 57.38
CA ALA A 138 40.88 -48.37 57.44
C ALA A 138 40.65 -47.20 58.41
N GLU A 139 41.33 -47.17 59.56
CA GLU A 139 41.27 -46.06 60.51
C GLU A 139 41.92 -44.80 59.96
N ALA A 140 43.11 -44.91 59.36
CA ALA A 140 43.78 -43.78 58.71
C ALA A 140 42.95 -43.23 57.53
N LEU A 141 42.28 -44.10 56.77
CA LEU A 141 41.40 -43.70 55.67
C LEU A 141 40.15 -42.98 56.21
N ARG A 142 39.57 -43.48 57.31
CA ARG A 142 38.43 -42.82 57.98
C ARG A 142 38.79 -41.42 58.48
N GLU A 143 39.97 -41.25 59.06
CA GLU A 143 40.45 -39.94 59.51
C GLU A 143 40.65 -38.97 58.34
N LYS A 144 41.25 -39.44 57.22
CA LYS A 144 41.37 -38.63 56.00
C LYS A 144 40.00 -38.19 55.47
N PHE A 145 39.04 -39.12 55.38
CA PHE A 145 37.69 -38.78 54.95
C PHE A 145 36.99 -37.80 55.91
N ALA A 146 37.17 -37.96 57.22
CA ALA A 146 36.62 -37.02 58.21
C ALA A 146 37.20 -35.60 58.04
N ASN A 147 38.52 -35.50 57.78
CA ASN A 147 39.18 -34.22 57.56
C ASN A 147 38.75 -33.57 56.24
N GLU A 148 38.71 -34.34 55.13
CA GLU A 148 38.27 -33.84 53.82
C GLU A 148 36.79 -33.42 53.84
N THR A 149 35.92 -34.18 54.50
CA THR A 149 34.50 -33.81 54.64
C THR A 149 34.34 -32.53 55.46
N GLN A 150 35.13 -32.33 56.51
CA GLN A 150 35.13 -31.08 57.28
C GLN A 150 35.63 -29.89 56.45
N GLU A 151 36.66 -30.08 55.62
CA GLU A 151 37.18 -29.05 54.73
C GLU A 151 36.18 -28.67 53.63
N LEU A 152 35.55 -29.66 53.00
CA LEU A 152 34.47 -29.43 52.03
C LEU A 152 33.30 -28.68 52.66
N GLN A 153 32.95 -29.00 53.91
CA GLN A 153 31.90 -28.28 54.63
C GLN A 153 32.29 -26.81 54.87
N LYS A 154 33.54 -26.53 55.25
CA LYS A 154 34.05 -25.16 55.40
C LYS A 154 34.02 -24.39 54.08
N GLN A 155 34.46 -25.02 52.99
CA GLN A 155 34.41 -24.42 51.65
C GLN A 155 32.97 -24.14 51.20
N SER A 156 32.04 -25.07 51.44
CA SER A 156 30.61 -24.89 51.13
C SER A 156 30.02 -23.68 51.85
N VAL A 157 30.33 -23.50 53.15
CA VAL A 157 29.89 -22.33 53.92
C VAL A 157 30.50 -21.02 53.38
N GLN A 158 31.78 -21.04 53.00
CA GLN A 158 32.44 -19.87 52.38
C GLN A 158 31.83 -19.51 51.02
N PHE A 159 31.51 -20.51 50.19
CA PHE A 159 30.84 -20.29 48.92
C PHE A 159 29.43 -19.73 49.12
N ALA A 160 28.66 -20.25 50.07
CA ALA A 160 27.34 -19.73 50.40
C ALA A 160 27.41 -18.28 50.89
N LYS A 161 28.40 -17.94 51.73
CA LYS A 161 28.63 -16.57 52.19
C LYS A 161 28.99 -15.64 51.03
N THR A 162 29.93 -16.04 50.19
CA THR A 162 30.37 -15.25 49.01
C THR A 162 29.22 -15.05 48.02
N ALA A 163 28.40 -16.09 47.79
CA ALA A 163 27.22 -16.02 46.93
C ALA A 163 26.20 -15.01 47.47
N ASN A 164 25.91 -15.05 48.78
CA ASN A 164 25.01 -14.10 49.42
C ASN A 164 25.55 -12.66 49.38
N GLU A 165 26.85 -12.44 49.63
CA GLU A 165 27.47 -11.12 49.51
C GLU A 165 27.39 -10.58 48.09
N LYS A 166 27.64 -11.42 47.07
CA LYS A 166 27.48 -11.05 45.66
C LYS A 166 26.02 -10.78 45.29
N GLN A 167 25.09 -11.56 45.82
CA GLN A 167 23.65 -11.35 45.61
C GLN A 167 23.21 -10.01 46.19
N ASN A 168 23.61 -9.70 47.43
CA ASN A 168 23.31 -8.41 48.07
C ASN A 168 23.95 -7.24 47.32
N ALA A 169 25.21 -7.35 46.91
CA ALA A 169 25.86 -6.31 46.11
C ALA A 169 25.17 -6.10 44.74
N ASN A 170 24.61 -7.16 44.15
CA ASN A 170 23.84 -7.06 42.92
C ASN A 170 22.47 -6.41 43.14
N THR A 171 21.79 -6.70 44.25
CA THR A 171 20.52 -6.03 44.59
C THR A 171 20.74 -4.55 44.85
N ASP A 172 21.80 -4.17 45.57
CA ASP A 172 22.15 -2.77 45.84
C ASP A 172 22.45 -2.00 44.55
N ARG A 173 23.19 -2.63 43.61
CA ARG A 173 23.44 -2.06 42.28
C ARG A 173 22.17 -1.88 41.47
N LEU A 174 21.25 -2.83 41.56
CA LEU A 174 19.99 -2.78 40.83
C LEU A 174 19.09 -1.67 41.37
N ASP A 175 19.06 -1.45 42.68
CA ASP A 175 18.30 -0.36 43.28
C ASP A 175 18.93 1.01 42.99
N MET A 176 20.26 1.12 42.99
CA MET A 176 20.96 2.34 42.53
C MET A 176 20.65 2.65 41.06
N LEU A 177 20.61 1.66 40.17
CA LEU A 177 20.25 1.86 38.77
C LEU A 177 18.78 2.29 38.61
N LYS A 178 17.87 1.77 39.44
CA LYS A 178 16.47 2.24 39.44
C LYS A 178 16.36 3.70 39.86
N GLU A 179 17.11 4.11 40.88
CA GLU A 179 17.12 5.49 41.36
C GLU A 179 17.68 6.44 40.29
N GLN A 180 18.81 6.09 39.66
CA GLN A 180 19.37 6.85 38.54
C GLN A 180 18.40 6.94 37.35
N LEU A 181 17.67 5.86 37.05
CA LEU A 181 16.67 5.86 35.98
C LEU A 181 15.46 6.74 36.32
N ALA A 182 15.03 6.75 37.59
CA ALA A 182 13.97 7.63 38.06
C ALA A 182 14.38 9.11 38.00
N GLU A 183 15.61 9.43 38.40
CA GLU A 183 16.18 10.78 38.29
C GLU A 183 16.32 11.23 36.83
N LEU A 184 16.85 10.36 35.97
CA LEU A 184 16.96 10.63 34.54
C LEU A 184 15.58 10.90 33.92
N LYS A 185 14.59 10.07 34.24
CA LYS A 185 13.20 10.25 33.79
C LYS A 185 12.64 11.59 34.27
N GLY A 186 12.84 11.95 35.53
CA GLY A 186 12.42 13.24 36.07
C GLY A 186 13.07 14.44 35.36
N SER A 187 14.37 14.35 35.06
CA SER A 187 15.08 15.39 34.30
C SER A 187 14.59 15.52 32.86
N PHE A 188 14.27 14.39 32.22
CA PHE A 188 13.73 14.35 30.87
C PHE A 188 12.31 14.95 30.82
N ASP A 189 11.44 14.59 31.77
CA ASP A 189 10.10 15.17 31.88
C ASP A 189 10.16 16.69 32.11
N ALA A 190 11.10 17.16 32.94
CA ALA A 190 11.31 18.59 33.15
C ALA A 190 11.80 19.33 31.88
N LEU A 191 12.72 18.73 31.12
CA LEU A 191 13.17 19.27 29.83
C LEU A 191 12.03 19.33 28.81
N LEU A 192 11.21 18.29 28.76
CA LEU A 192 10.08 18.19 27.83
C LEU A 192 9.03 19.26 28.16
N GLU A 193 8.72 19.48 29.44
CA GLU A 193 7.81 20.57 29.84
C GLU A 193 8.41 21.96 29.58
N ALA A 194 9.71 22.17 29.83
CA ALA A 194 10.37 23.43 29.51
C ALA A 194 10.35 23.71 27.99
N GLU A 195 10.57 22.69 27.16
CA GLU A 195 10.54 22.82 25.71
C GLU A 195 9.11 23.04 25.18
N LYS A 196 8.09 22.38 25.75
CA LYS A 196 6.68 22.68 25.46
C LYS A 196 6.33 24.13 25.76
N VAL A 197 6.76 24.66 26.91
CA VAL A 197 6.51 26.06 27.29
C VAL A 197 7.23 27.00 26.31
N ARG A 198 8.50 26.72 25.97
CA ARG A 198 9.24 27.50 24.96
C ARG A 198 8.52 27.50 23.62
N TRP A 199 8.16 26.33 23.11
CA TRP A 199 7.46 26.18 21.84
C TRP A 199 6.12 26.91 21.82
N ASN A 200 5.31 26.77 22.87
CA ASN A 200 4.03 27.48 22.98
C ASN A 200 4.24 29.01 23.00
N SER A 201 5.29 29.49 23.67
CA SER A 201 5.61 30.92 23.68
C SER A 201 6.03 31.42 22.28
N GLU A 202 6.88 30.67 21.57
CA GLU A 202 7.32 31.01 20.20
C GLU A 202 6.15 30.99 19.22
N VAL A 203 5.32 29.95 19.27
CA VAL A 203 4.12 29.84 18.42
C VAL A 203 3.15 30.99 18.71
N SER A 204 2.92 31.34 19.98
CA SER A 204 2.04 32.46 20.33
C SER A 204 2.59 33.81 19.84
N ALA A 205 3.91 34.03 19.93
CA ALA A 205 4.55 35.24 19.44
C ALA A 205 4.48 35.35 17.91
N ILE A 206 4.70 34.23 17.19
CA ILE A 206 4.54 34.17 15.73
C ILE A 206 3.09 34.43 15.34
N TYR A 207 2.13 33.84 16.06
CA TYR A 207 0.71 34.02 15.82
C TYR A 207 0.28 35.48 15.98
N GLU A 208 0.64 36.13 17.09
CA GLU A 208 0.32 37.54 17.32
C GLU A 208 1.02 38.47 16.33
N LYS A 209 2.28 38.18 15.96
CA LYS A 209 2.97 38.93 14.90
C LYS A 209 2.25 38.82 13.56
N LYS A 210 1.86 37.60 13.16
CA LYS A 210 1.14 37.37 11.89
C LYS A 210 -0.25 37.98 11.89
N LYS A 211 -0.93 37.97 13.03
CA LYS A 211 -2.23 38.63 13.22
C LYS A 211 -2.10 40.15 13.11
N ALA A 212 -1.05 40.75 13.67
CA ALA A 212 -0.77 42.18 13.53
C ALA A 212 -0.43 42.55 12.08
N GLU A 213 0.45 41.77 11.41
CA GLU A 213 0.76 41.96 9.99
C GLU A 213 -0.49 41.89 9.10
N LEU A 214 -1.40 40.94 9.36
CA LEU A 214 -2.65 40.80 8.62
C LEU A 214 -3.62 41.95 8.89
N ALA A 215 -3.70 42.44 10.13
CA ALA A 215 -4.51 43.61 10.47
C ALA A 215 -4.00 44.88 9.78
N GLU A 216 -2.68 45.02 9.64
CA GLU A 216 -2.07 46.13 8.91
C GLU A 216 -2.29 46.02 7.39
N ASP A 217 -2.09 44.84 6.81
CA ASP A 217 -2.33 44.59 5.37
C ASP A 217 -3.80 44.80 4.99
N THR A 218 -4.74 44.33 5.82
CA THR A 218 -6.17 44.58 5.61
C THR A 218 -6.53 46.05 5.69
N LYS A 219 -5.96 46.79 6.66
CA LYS A 219 -6.15 48.24 6.76
C LYS A 219 -5.63 48.98 5.53
N ASN A 220 -4.44 48.60 5.04
CA ASN A 220 -3.86 49.21 3.84
C ASN A 220 -4.71 48.92 2.59
N LYS A 221 -5.19 47.69 2.42
CA LYS A 221 -6.08 47.33 1.30
C LYS A 221 -7.43 48.04 1.36
N VAL A 222 -7.99 48.25 2.55
CA VAL A 222 -9.23 49.04 2.71
C VAL A 222 -8.99 50.48 2.29
N ALA A 223 -7.87 51.10 2.70
CA ALA A 223 -7.51 52.45 2.27
C ALA A 223 -7.30 52.55 0.74
N GLU A 224 -6.65 51.56 0.12
CA GLU A 224 -6.50 51.50 -1.35
C GLU A 224 -7.86 51.38 -2.06
N LEU A 225 -8.79 50.58 -1.50
CA LEU A 225 -10.14 50.44 -2.04
C LEU A 225 -10.96 51.73 -1.89
N GLU A 226 -10.85 52.42 -0.76
CA GLU A 226 -11.49 53.73 -0.57
C GLU A 226 -10.97 54.75 -1.59
N GLU A 227 -9.67 54.80 -1.84
CA GLU A 227 -9.09 55.67 -2.88
C GLU A 227 -9.58 55.31 -4.29
N LEU A 228 -9.74 54.02 -4.59
CA LEU A 228 -10.30 53.54 -5.86
C LEU A 228 -11.78 53.91 -6.02
N ILE A 229 -12.57 53.81 -4.95
CA ILE A 229 -13.98 54.22 -4.94
C ILE A 229 -14.09 55.71 -5.20
N ASP A 230 -13.30 56.55 -4.51
CA ASP A 230 -13.27 57.99 -4.72
C ASP A 230 -12.92 58.35 -6.17
N LYS A 231 -11.93 57.65 -6.76
CA LYS A 231 -11.57 57.80 -8.18
C LYS A 231 -12.73 57.39 -9.09
N PHE A 232 -13.41 56.30 -8.80
CA PHE A 232 -14.54 55.81 -9.58
C PHE A 232 -15.74 56.77 -9.53
N ASP A 233 -16.07 57.29 -8.35
CA ASP A 233 -17.13 58.29 -8.18
C ASP A 233 -16.82 59.59 -8.93
N THR A 234 -15.55 60.01 -8.92
CA THR A 234 -15.11 61.18 -9.70
C THR A 234 -15.28 60.92 -11.20
N LYS A 235 -14.91 59.73 -11.68
CA LYS A 235 -15.05 59.34 -13.08
C LYS A 235 -16.51 59.16 -13.52
N ASN A 236 -17.37 58.65 -12.65
CA ASN A 236 -18.81 58.57 -12.92
C ASN A 236 -19.43 59.96 -13.04
N LYS A 237 -19.07 60.90 -12.17
CA LYS A 237 -19.52 62.30 -12.29
C LYS A 237 -19.07 62.93 -13.62
N GLU A 238 -17.83 62.67 -14.06
CA GLU A 238 -17.35 63.11 -15.38
C GLU A 238 -18.12 62.45 -16.53
N LEU A 239 -18.42 61.15 -16.41
CA LEU A 239 -19.20 60.39 -17.38
C LEU A 239 -20.64 60.87 -17.47
N ASP A 240 -21.30 61.14 -16.35
CA ASP A 240 -22.66 61.67 -16.29
C ASP A 240 -22.73 63.04 -16.96
N GLN A 241 -21.75 63.91 -16.72
CA GLN A 241 -21.64 65.20 -17.42
C GLN A 241 -21.45 65.04 -18.94
N LEU A 242 -20.64 64.06 -19.36
CA LEU A 242 -20.41 63.73 -20.77
C LEU A 242 -21.65 63.11 -21.42
N LEU A 243 -22.35 62.22 -20.74
CA LEU A 243 -23.59 61.58 -21.19
C LEU A 243 -24.73 62.58 -21.30
N GLU A 244 -24.85 63.50 -20.34
CA GLU A 244 -25.84 64.56 -20.36
C GLU A 244 -25.60 65.54 -21.53
N ALA A 245 -24.33 65.88 -21.78
CA ALA A 245 -23.94 66.73 -22.91
C ALA A 245 -24.06 66.03 -24.27
N SER A 246 -23.67 64.75 -24.35
CA SER A 246 -23.62 63.99 -25.60
C SER A 246 -24.97 63.39 -25.98
N GLY A 247 -25.71 62.80 -25.02
CA GLY A 247 -26.99 62.13 -25.26
C GLY A 247 -28.08 63.07 -25.77
N ASN A 248 -28.16 64.28 -25.23
CA ASN A 248 -29.18 65.26 -25.62
C ASN A 248 -28.87 65.96 -26.96
N ILE A 249 -27.58 66.14 -27.30
CA ILE A 249 -27.17 66.86 -28.51
C ILE A 249 -27.00 65.90 -29.70
N ALA A 250 -26.46 64.69 -29.49
CA ALA A 250 -26.16 63.77 -30.58
C ALA A 250 -27.41 63.09 -31.15
N LEU A 251 -28.34 62.63 -30.28
CA LEU A 251 -29.55 61.92 -30.73
C LEU A 251 -30.59 62.87 -31.33
N ALA A 252 -30.86 64.01 -30.69
CA ALA A 252 -31.79 65.01 -31.22
C ALA A 252 -31.22 65.71 -32.48
N GLY A 253 -29.91 65.96 -32.51
CA GLY A 253 -29.20 66.52 -33.65
C GLY A 253 -29.17 65.59 -34.86
N GLY A 254 -28.93 64.29 -34.65
CA GLY A 254 -28.96 63.28 -35.72
C GLY A 254 -30.33 63.18 -36.40
N LEU A 255 -31.42 63.17 -35.62
CA LEU A 255 -32.79 63.12 -36.16
C LEU A 255 -33.19 64.42 -36.87
N SER A 256 -32.77 65.59 -36.34
CA SER A 256 -33.01 66.88 -37.01
C SER A 256 -32.26 66.97 -38.34
N ALA A 257 -30.99 66.51 -38.38
CA ALA A 257 -30.21 66.49 -39.60
C ALA A 257 -30.78 65.53 -40.65
N ALA A 258 -31.30 64.38 -40.22
CA ALA A 258 -32.03 63.45 -41.10
C ALA A 258 -33.30 64.09 -41.67
N ALA A 259 -34.09 64.78 -40.84
CA ALA A 259 -35.28 65.52 -41.29
C ALA A 259 -34.92 66.60 -42.33
N ASP A 260 -33.86 67.37 -42.10
CA ASP A 260 -33.41 68.41 -43.03
C ASP A 260 -32.94 67.83 -44.38
N LYS A 261 -32.33 66.63 -44.35
CA LYS A 261 -31.95 65.92 -45.58
C LYS A 261 -33.18 65.49 -46.37
N GLU A 262 -34.17 64.87 -45.73
CA GLU A 262 -35.44 64.47 -46.36
C GLU A 262 -36.20 65.67 -46.95
N PHE A 263 -36.19 66.82 -46.26
CA PHE A 263 -36.82 68.05 -46.76
C PHE A 263 -36.17 68.59 -48.04
N LYS A 264 -34.84 68.50 -48.14
CA LYS A 264 -34.09 68.89 -49.35
C LYS A 264 -34.44 67.98 -50.52
N GLU A 265 -34.49 66.67 -50.28
CA GLU A 265 -34.88 65.67 -51.28
C GLU A 265 -36.33 65.88 -51.74
N TYR A 266 -37.26 66.11 -50.82
CA TYR A 266 -38.65 66.50 -51.13
C TYR A 266 -38.72 67.71 -52.07
N LYS A 267 -38.02 68.80 -51.74
CA LYS A 267 -38.01 70.02 -52.59
C LYS A 267 -37.47 69.74 -53.99
N LEU A 268 -36.43 68.91 -54.09
CA LEU A 268 -35.84 68.54 -55.37
C LEU A 268 -36.84 67.74 -56.23
N PHE A 269 -37.43 66.68 -55.68
CA PHE A 269 -38.42 65.85 -56.39
C PHE A 269 -39.69 66.63 -56.75
N ARG A 270 -40.14 67.53 -55.88
CA ARG A 270 -41.26 68.43 -56.18
C ARG A 270 -40.96 69.33 -57.38
N ARG A 271 -39.75 69.90 -57.47
CA ARG A 271 -39.34 70.71 -58.62
C ARG A 271 -39.31 69.88 -59.90
N PHE A 272 -38.81 68.65 -59.85
CA PHE A 272 -38.82 67.74 -61.01
C PHE A 272 -40.24 67.35 -61.44
N SER A 273 -41.14 67.05 -60.49
CA SER A 273 -42.54 66.74 -60.78
C SER A 273 -43.26 67.91 -61.45
N VAL A 274 -43.11 69.13 -60.91
CA VAL A 274 -43.69 70.34 -61.53
C VAL A 274 -43.12 70.57 -62.93
N GLY A 275 -41.80 70.40 -63.12
CA GLY A 275 -41.16 70.56 -64.43
C GLY A 275 -41.66 69.55 -65.47
N THR A 276 -41.81 68.28 -65.09
CA THR A 276 -42.31 67.23 -65.98
C THR A 276 -43.80 67.39 -66.30
N PHE A 277 -44.64 67.79 -65.35
CA PHE A 277 -46.03 68.19 -65.63
C PHE A 277 -46.09 69.37 -66.59
N GLY A 278 -45.27 70.40 -66.38
CA GLY A 278 -45.18 71.56 -67.28
C GLY A 278 -44.78 71.17 -68.71
N LEU A 279 -43.78 70.28 -68.86
CA LEU A 279 -43.36 69.76 -70.15
C LEU A 279 -44.48 68.95 -70.84
N SER A 280 -45.18 68.10 -70.08
CA SER A 280 -46.30 67.31 -70.62
C SER A 280 -47.45 68.20 -71.12
N ALA A 281 -47.75 69.29 -70.41
CA ALA A 281 -48.74 70.28 -70.83
C ALA A 281 -48.29 71.04 -72.09
N LEU A 282 -47.01 71.44 -72.16
CA LEU A 282 -46.45 72.08 -73.37
C LEU A 282 -46.49 71.15 -74.59
N LEU A 283 -46.20 69.86 -74.41
CA LEU A 283 -46.31 68.86 -75.46
C LEU A 283 -47.75 68.69 -75.93
N LEU A 284 -48.73 68.67 -75.03
CA LEU A 284 -50.15 68.65 -75.40
C LEU A 284 -50.54 69.86 -76.23
N ILE A 285 -50.12 71.07 -75.83
CA ILE A 285 -50.35 72.30 -76.58
C ILE A 285 -49.69 72.23 -77.96
N TYR A 286 -48.45 71.71 -78.04
CA TYR A 286 -47.73 71.53 -79.30
C TYR A 286 -48.42 70.54 -80.24
N ILE A 287 -48.79 69.35 -79.75
CA ILE A 287 -49.51 68.32 -80.52
C ILE A 287 -50.84 68.88 -81.02
N PHE A 288 -51.56 69.61 -80.17
CA PHE A 288 -52.81 70.27 -80.55
C PHE A 288 -52.60 71.31 -81.65
N ASN A 289 -51.60 72.19 -81.51
CA ASN A 289 -51.32 73.22 -82.49
C ASN A 289 -50.86 72.63 -83.84
N GLN A 290 -49.96 71.63 -83.81
CA GLN A 290 -49.52 70.91 -85.00
C GLN A 290 -50.72 70.27 -85.73
N TYR A 291 -51.65 69.68 -84.97
CA TYR A 291 -52.85 69.06 -85.54
C TYR A 291 -53.77 70.07 -86.21
N VAL A 292 -54.03 71.22 -85.57
CA VAL A 292 -54.84 72.30 -86.17
C VAL A 292 -54.20 72.85 -87.45
N THR A 293 -52.87 72.89 -87.53
CA THR A 293 -52.17 73.53 -88.66
C THR A 293 -51.95 72.59 -89.86
N THR A 294 -51.91 71.26 -89.66
CA THR A 294 -51.46 70.31 -90.72
C THR A 294 -52.61 69.64 -91.47
N THR A 295 -53.83 69.63 -90.93
CA THR A 295 -54.96 68.85 -91.50
C THR A 295 -56.18 69.73 -91.75
N ASP A 296 -56.61 69.84 -93.01
CA ASP A 296 -57.79 70.60 -93.46
C ASP A 296 -59.14 69.99 -93.01
N THR A 297 -59.14 68.77 -92.48
CA THR A 297 -60.36 68.14 -91.94
C THR A 297 -60.14 67.67 -90.51
N PHE A 298 -60.89 68.25 -89.58
CA PHE A 298 -60.82 67.88 -88.17
C PHE A 298 -61.51 66.54 -87.93
N ARG A 299 -60.73 65.50 -87.60
CA ARG A 299 -61.23 64.20 -87.16
C ARG A 299 -60.81 63.96 -85.72
N ILE A 300 -61.76 64.05 -84.80
CA ILE A 300 -61.57 63.81 -83.35
C ILE A 300 -60.78 62.52 -83.08
N LEU A 301 -60.97 61.50 -83.92
CA LEU A 301 -60.29 60.23 -83.82
C LEU A 301 -58.76 60.33 -83.87
N ASP A 302 -58.22 61.16 -84.76
CA ASP A 302 -56.77 61.30 -84.93
C ASP A 302 -56.13 62.02 -83.72
N PHE A 303 -56.87 62.92 -83.08
CA PHE A 303 -56.45 63.57 -81.83
C PHE A 303 -56.45 62.57 -80.66
N ILE A 304 -57.51 61.77 -80.54
CA ILE A 304 -57.62 60.75 -79.49
C ILE A 304 -56.50 59.71 -79.61
N GLN A 305 -56.14 59.30 -80.82
CA GLN A 305 -55.03 58.36 -81.04
C GLN A 305 -53.66 58.91 -80.57
N ARG A 306 -53.51 60.23 -80.45
CA ARG A 306 -52.27 60.88 -79.99
C ARG A 306 -52.25 61.17 -78.48
N LEU A 307 -53.40 61.14 -77.79
CA LEU A 307 -53.47 61.34 -76.34
C LEU A 307 -52.60 60.37 -75.52
N PRO A 308 -52.49 59.06 -75.85
CA PRO A 308 -51.62 58.14 -75.11
C PRO A 308 -50.16 58.62 -75.05
N LEU A 309 -49.69 59.35 -76.08
CA LEU A 309 -48.34 59.91 -76.10
C LEU A 309 -48.15 60.89 -74.93
N SER A 310 -49.13 61.75 -74.65
CA SER A 310 -49.08 62.68 -73.52
C SER A 310 -49.10 61.99 -72.15
N VAL A 311 -49.84 60.88 -72.03
CA VAL A 311 -49.92 60.08 -70.81
C VAL A 311 -48.56 59.46 -70.48
N ILE A 312 -47.82 59.00 -71.50
CA ILE A 312 -46.46 58.49 -71.33
C ILE A 312 -45.52 59.58 -70.78
N PHE A 313 -45.70 60.85 -71.16
CA PHE A 313 -44.92 61.96 -70.61
C PHE A 313 -45.38 62.42 -69.21
N ALA A 314 -46.62 62.15 -68.83
CA ALA A 314 -47.12 62.44 -67.47
C ALA A 314 -46.69 61.41 -66.42
N LEU A 315 -46.29 60.20 -66.85
CA LEU A 315 -45.87 59.11 -65.97
C LEU A 315 -44.68 59.46 -65.05
N PRO A 316 -43.55 60.02 -65.56
CA PRO A 316 -42.46 60.47 -64.70
C PRO A 316 -42.92 61.52 -63.68
N ALA A 317 -43.86 62.39 -64.04
CA ALA A 317 -44.35 63.44 -63.17
C ALA A 317 -45.13 62.88 -61.97
N LEU A 318 -45.97 61.87 -62.21
CA LEU A 318 -46.69 61.14 -61.17
C LEU A 318 -45.73 60.39 -60.26
N TYR A 319 -44.73 59.71 -60.82
CA TYR A 319 -43.70 59.04 -60.04
C TYR A 319 -42.96 60.00 -59.10
N PHE A 320 -42.44 61.11 -59.62
CA PHE A 320 -41.75 62.11 -58.81
C PHE A 320 -42.65 62.75 -57.75
N SER A 321 -43.95 62.92 -58.03
CA SER A 321 -44.90 63.43 -57.03
C SER A 321 -45.11 62.45 -55.87
N SER A 322 -45.18 61.15 -56.16
CA SER A 322 -45.32 60.10 -55.15
C SER A 322 -44.06 60.01 -54.28
N VAL A 323 -42.88 60.04 -54.89
CA VAL A 323 -41.60 60.03 -54.18
C VAL A 323 -41.46 61.28 -53.31
N ALA A 324 -41.81 62.47 -53.84
CA ALA A 324 -41.81 63.70 -53.06
C ALA A 324 -42.70 63.58 -51.81
N ARG A 325 -43.92 63.03 -51.94
CA ARG A 325 -44.83 62.83 -50.80
C ARG A 325 -44.26 61.86 -49.77
N SER A 326 -43.52 60.85 -50.20
CA SER A 326 -42.81 59.93 -49.29
C SER A 326 -41.78 60.68 -48.44
N HIS A 327 -40.90 61.46 -49.06
CA HIS A 327 -39.88 62.25 -48.35
C HIS A 327 -40.50 63.27 -47.39
N GLN A 328 -41.62 63.91 -47.77
CA GLN A 328 -42.35 64.82 -46.88
C GLN A 328 -42.89 64.11 -45.63
N ASN A 329 -43.43 62.91 -45.78
CA ASN A 329 -43.91 62.12 -44.65
C ASN A 329 -42.74 61.65 -43.75
N ALA A 330 -41.60 61.29 -44.35
CA ALA A 330 -40.39 60.93 -43.62
C ALA A 330 -39.85 62.11 -42.82
N GLU A 331 -39.77 63.30 -43.41
CA GLU A 331 -39.38 64.54 -42.74
C GLU A 331 -40.25 64.81 -41.50
N GLN A 332 -41.59 64.78 -41.65
CA GLN A 332 -42.52 65.04 -40.55
C GLN A 332 -42.33 64.04 -39.39
N ARG A 333 -42.04 62.77 -39.72
CA ARG A 333 -41.74 61.75 -38.71
C ARG A 333 -40.42 62.04 -38.00
N TYR A 334 -39.32 62.26 -38.73
CA TYR A 334 -38.04 62.56 -38.10
C TYR A 334 -38.07 63.83 -37.26
N ARG A 335 -38.81 64.85 -37.70
CA ARG A 335 -38.96 66.10 -36.95
C ARG A 335 -39.81 65.94 -35.69
N SER A 336 -40.90 65.17 -35.75
CA SER A 336 -41.70 64.85 -34.57
C SER A 336 -40.95 63.94 -33.59
N LEU A 337 -40.19 62.97 -34.09
CA LEU A 337 -39.29 62.14 -33.27
C LEU A 337 -38.19 62.97 -32.62
N SER A 338 -37.54 63.88 -33.35
CA SER A 338 -36.53 64.79 -32.81
C SER A 338 -37.10 65.65 -31.67
N LEU A 339 -38.30 66.23 -31.86
CA LEU A 339 -38.99 67.00 -30.81
C LEU A 339 -39.34 66.13 -29.60
N ARG A 340 -39.83 64.91 -29.81
CA ARG A 340 -40.16 63.97 -28.73
C ARG A 340 -38.92 63.58 -27.95
N VAL A 341 -37.83 63.21 -28.61
CA VAL A 341 -36.54 62.87 -27.98
C VAL A 341 -35.98 64.06 -27.21
N ALA A 342 -36.02 65.28 -27.77
CA ALA A 342 -35.58 66.49 -27.07
C ALA A 342 -36.45 66.82 -25.84
N SER A 343 -37.77 66.65 -25.94
CA SER A 343 -38.68 66.83 -24.80
C SER A 343 -38.48 65.75 -23.74
N PHE A 344 -38.20 64.51 -24.15
CA PHE A 344 -37.96 63.38 -23.26
C PHE A 344 -36.65 63.54 -22.48
N ALA A 345 -35.58 63.93 -23.16
CA ALA A 345 -34.31 64.35 -22.56
C ALA A 345 -34.50 65.38 -21.45
N THR A 346 -35.33 66.40 -21.71
CA THR A 346 -35.63 67.46 -20.73
C THR A 346 -36.47 66.93 -19.56
N TYR A 347 -37.43 66.03 -19.83
CA TYR A 347 -38.29 65.42 -18.82
C TYR A 347 -37.52 64.46 -17.89
N VAL A 348 -36.67 63.59 -18.44
CA VAL A 348 -35.81 62.69 -17.64
C VAL A 348 -34.89 63.48 -16.71
N LYS A 349 -34.30 64.57 -17.19
CA LYS A 349 -33.46 65.47 -16.39
C LYS A 349 -34.24 66.12 -15.22
N SER A 350 -35.55 66.34 -15.37
CA SER A 350 -36.36 66.92 -14.29
C SER A 350 -36.74 65.92 -13.18
N ILE A 351 -36.48 64.63 -13.36
CA ILE A 351 -36.87 63.54 -12.43
C ILE A 351 -35.67 63.01 -11.61
N ASP A 352 -34.50 63.64 -11.69
CA ASP A 352 -33.28 63.16 -11.01
C ASP A 352 -33.23 63.51 -9.50
N GLY A 353 -34.39 63.66 -8.85
CA GLY A 353 -34.53 63.96 -7.44
C GLY A 353 -35.48 62.98 -6.73
N THR A 354 -34.91 62.09 -5.90
CA THR A 354 -35.55 61.25 -4.86
C THR A 354 -36.76 60.40 -5.30
N ILE A 355 -36.49 59.11 -5.54
CA ILE A 355 -37.33 58.17 -6.28
C ILE A 355 -38.43 57.50 -5.42
N ALA A 356 -39.67 57.53 -5.90
CA ALA A 356 -40.71 56.56 -5.54
C ALA A 356 -40.77 55.43 -6.60
N GLU A 357 -41.02 54.17 -6.18
CA GLU A 357 -41.03 52.99 -7.07
C GLU A 357 -42.00 53.09 -8.26
N ASP A 358 -43.08 53.86 -8.11
CA ASP A 358 -44.08 54.07 -9.16
C ASP A 358 -43.54 54.87 -10.36
N GLU A 359 -42.57 55.77 -10.16
CA GLU A 359 -41.95 56.54 -11.24
C GLU A 359 -40.98 55.71 -12.09
N ILE A 360 -40.35 54.68 -11.51
CA ILE A 360 -39.50 53.75 -12.26
C ILE A 360 -40.35 52.93 -13.24
N ARG A 361 -41.56 52.51 -12.83
CA ARG A 361 -42.51 51.82 -13.71
C ARG A 361 -42.95 52.71 -14.87
N LEU A 362 -43.28 53.97 -14.58
CA LEU A 362 -43.66 54.94 -15.61
C LEU A 362 -42.52 55.19 -16.61
N LYS A 363 -41.28 55.34 -16.14
CA LYS A 363 -40.08 55.41 -16.99
C LYS A 363 -40.01 54.21 -17.92
N THR A 364 -40.18 53.01 -17.38
CA THR A 364 -40.05 51.75 -18.15
C THR A 364 -41.15 51.60 -19.21
N GLU A 365 -42.38 52.02 -18.92
CA GLU A 365 -43.48 52.03 -19.91
C GLU A 365 -43.26 53.07 -21.01
N LEU A 366 -42.81 54.28 -20.66
CA LEU A 366 -42.45 55.32 -21.64
C LEU A 366 -41.28 54.90 -22.52
N TYR A 367 -40.24 54.25 -21.97
CA TYR A 367 -39.14 53.70 -22.77
C TYR A 367 -39.64 52.63 -23.74
N LYS A 368 -40.56 51.77 -23.32
CA LYS A 368 -41.18 50.76 -24.20
C LYS A 368 -42.00 51.41 -25.30
N GLU A 369 -42.77 52.44 -25.00
CA GLU A 369 -43.58 53.14 -26.00
C GLU A 369 -42.70 53.85 -27.03
N LEU A 370 -41.69 54.59 -26.57
CA LEU A 370 -40.75 55.33 -27.41
C LEU A 370 -39.90 54.38 -28.28
N ALA A 371 -39.41 53.27 -27.70
CA ALA A 371 -38.73 52.23 -28.45
C ALA A 371 -39.66 51.57 -29.49
N SER A 372 -40.90 51.24 -29.11
CA SER A 372 -41.86 50.64 -30.04
C SER A 372 -42.19 51.56 -31.23
N GLU A 373 -42.19 52.87 -31.02
CA GLU A 373 -42.45 53.85 -32.07
C GLU A 373 -41.21 54.11 -32.94
N PHE A 374 -40.02 54.03 -32.37
CA PHE A 374 -38.74 54.12 -33.09
C PHE A 374 -38.49 52.90 -34.00
N PHE A 375 -38.88 51.70 -33.54
CA PHE A 375 -38.72 50.44 -34.27
C PHE A 375 -39.94 50.01 -35.08
N LYS A 376 -41.03 50.80 -35.08
CA LYS A 376 -42.10 50.61 -36.08
C LYS A 376 -41.48 50.87 -37.45
N GLU A 377 -41.24 49.78 -38.19
CA GLU A 377 -40.77 49.84 -39.56
C GLU A 377 -41.55 50.92 -40.30
N PRO A 378 -40.87 51.77 -41.09
CA PRO A 378 -41.59 52.73 -41.91
C PRO A 378 -42.58 51.90 -42.70
N LYS A 379 -43.89 52.05 -42.40
CA LYS A 379 -44.93 51.66 -43.35
C LYS A 379 -44.40 52.23 -44.65
N GLU A 380 -44.02 51.36 -45.57
CA GLU A 380 -43.58 51.76 -46.90
C GLU A 380 -44.55 52.88 -47.28
N PRO A 381 -44.06 53.99 -47.89
CA PRO A 381 -45.00 54.96 -48.42
C PRO A 381 -46.07 54.12 -49.07
N GLU A 382 -47.35 54.38 -48.75
CA GLU A 382 -48.41 53.84 -49.56
C GLU A 382 -48.03 54.36 -50.94
N SER A 383 -47.21 53.57 -51.64
CA SER A 383 -46.97 53.64 -53.04
C SER A 383 -48.41 53.74 -53.44
N ILE A 384 -48.74 54.88 -54.05
CA ILE A 384 -50.00 54.94 -54.76
C ILE A 384 -49.96 53.61 -55.48
N LYS A 385 -50.82 52.67 -55.07
CA LYS A 385 -50.95 51.40 -55.73
C LYS A 385 -51.66 51.79 -57.02
N ILE A 386 -50.99 52.57 -57.86
CA ILE A 386 -50.65 52.19 -59.21
C ILE A 386 -49.99 50.79 -59.13
N GLY A 387 -50.72 49.82 -58.55
CA GLY A 387 -50.53 48.45 -58.85
C GLY A 387 -50.62 48.40 -60.36
N ARG A 388 -49.82 47.54 -60.94
CA ARG A 388 -49.92 47.21 -62.36
C ARG A 388 -51.37 47.14 -62.83
N ARG A 389 -52.28 46.64 -61.95
CA ARG A 389 -53.75 46.68 -62.07
C ARG A 389 -54.37 48.07 -62.19
N ASP A 390 -54.22 49.02 -61.27
CA ASP A 390 -54.89 50.33 -61.41
C ASP A 390 -54.39 51.16 -62.60
N PHE A 391 -53.12 51.05 -63.01
CA PHE A 391 -52.67 51.76 -64.23
C PHE A 391 -53.15 51.08 -65.49
N THR A 392 -53.15 49.74 -65.54
CA THR A 392 -53.82 49.03 -66.63
C THR A 392 -55.29 49.35 -66.61
N ASP A 393 -55.97 49.44 -65.48
CA ASP A 393 -57.40 49.75 -65.37
C ASP A 393 -57.69 51.20 -65.76
N VAL A 394 -56.81 52.15 -65.45
CA VAL A 394 -56.94 53.55 -65.90
C VAL A 394 -56.67 53.64 -67.40
N ILE A 395 -55.59 53.03 -67.91
CA ILE A 395 -55.30 52.99 -69.36
C ILE A 395 -56.37 52.21 -70.12
N GLU A 396 -56.86 51.10 -69.57
CA GLU A 396 -57.88 50.22 -70.12
C GLU A 396 -59.24 50.88 -70.05
N SER A 397 -59.58 51.63 -68.99
CA SER A 397 -60.82 52.42 -68.95
C SER A 397 -60.79 53.60 -69.93
N ILE A 398 -59.62 54.22 -70.12
CA ILE A 398 -59.44 55.28 -71.12
C ILE A 398 -59.50 54.66 -72.53
N ALA A 399 -58.81 53.55 -72.77
CA ALA A 399 -58.79 52.84 -74.05
C ALA A 399 -60.16 52.27 -74.41
N THR A 400 -60.88 51.64 -73.48
CA THR A 400 -62.24 51.12 -73.70
C THR A 400 -63.25 52.23 -73.95
N LYS A 401 -63.22 53.33 -73.19
CA LYS A 401 -64.10 54.49 -73.46
C LYS A 401 -63.78 55.18 -74.79
N VAL A 402 -62.52 55.17 -75.21
CA VAL A 402 -62.09 55.66 -76.51
C VAL A 402 -62.56 54.73 -77.64
N VAL A 403 -62.44 53.42 -77.47
CA VAL A 403 -62.88 52.40 -78.44
C VAL A 403 -64.40 52.39 -78.59
N GLU A 404 -65.17 52.49 -77.50
CA GLU A 404 -66.64 52.55 -77.55
C GLU A 404 -67.18 53.80 -78.28
N LYS A 405 -66.41 54.89 -78.31
CA LYS A 405 -66.81 56.14 -78.97
C LYS A 405 -66.33 56.29 -80.42
N MET A 406 -65.68 55.28 -81.01
CA MET A 406 -65.33 55.32 -82.44
C MET A 406 -66.54 54.95 -83.33
N PRO A 407 -67.07 55.85 -84.17
CA PRO A 407 -68.09 55.50 -85.16
C PRO A 407 -67.45 54.66 -86.27
N GLY A 408 -67.66 53.34 -86.22
CA GLY A 408 -67.12 52.39 -87.21
C GLY A 408 -66.86 50.99 -86.67
N SER A 409 -66.82 50.80 -85.34
CA SER A 409 -66.67 49.48 -84.71
C SER A 409 -68.03 48.81 -84.44
N ARG A 410 -68.83 48.60 -85.49
CA ARG A 410 -69.88 47.57 -85.50
C ARG A 410 -69.30 46.33 -86.15
N LYS A 411 -69.22 45.27 -85.33
CA LYS A 411 -68.83 43.90 -85.63
C LYS A 411 -69.35 43.40 -86.98
N SER A 412 -68.49 42.72 -87.73
CA SER A 412 -68.86 41.38 -88.22
C SER A 412 -68.85 40.42 -87.05
#